data_AF-A0A3Q9FGA0-F1
#
_entry.id   AF-A0A3Q9FGA0-F1
#
_cell.length_a   1.000
_cell.length_b   1.000
_cell.length_c   1.000
_cell.angle_alpha   90.00
_cell.angle_beta   90.00
_cell.angle_gamma   90.00
#
_symmetry.space_group_name_H-M   'P 1'
#
loop_
_entity.id
_entity.type
_entity.pdbx_description
1 polymer ?
#
loop_
_entity_poly.entity_id
_entity_poly.type
_entity_poly.pdbx_seq_one_letter_code
_entity_poly.pdbx_strand_id
1 'polypeptide(L)'
;MEKDYRDEFLKNITGSFDFEEPDNGHEQRFLAKLNKAQGTASISQKKTFWWKPLSIAASIVLAFGIFYGINNTEPSVDERVAKISPEVSNAQFHFASLIQEQVKALEAESSPETQKIVADTMDQLKSLEMDYNKLEGELLKGGNSKLILSAMITNFQTRIDLLNDVLNQIETIKNLKNYNDENFTI
;
A
#
# COMPACT_ATOMS: atom_id res chain seq x y z
N MET A 1 69.14 32.99 4.16
CA MET A 1 69.29 34.30 4.84
C MET A 1 68.25 34.51 5.96
N GLU A 2 67.62 33.45 6.49
CA GLU A 2 66.59 33.57 7.54
C GLU A 2 67.13 33.33 8.97
N LYS A 3 68.29 32.68 9.10
CA LYS A 3 68.93 32.43 10.40
C LYS A 3 69.51 33.70 11.04
N ASP A 4 69.96 34.64 10.21
CA ASP A 4 70.72 35.83 10.64
C ASP A 4 69.88 36.77 11.51
N TYR A 5 68.63 37.03 11.11
CA TYR A 5 67.73 37.91 11.86
C TYR A 5 67.32 37.34 13.22
N ARG A 6 67.17 36.01 13.32
CA ARG A 6 66.85 35.34 14.58
C ARG A 6 68.02 35.43 15.55
N ASP A 7 69.23 35.18 15.06
CA ASP A 7 70.43 35.21 15.89
C ASP A 7 70.72 36.65 16.36
N GLU A 8 70.49 37.66 15.51
CA GLU A 8 70.61 39.07 15.86
C GLU A 8 69.55 39.52 16.87
N PHE A 9 68.29 39.12 16.66
CA PHE A 9 67.21 39.37 17.62
C PHE A 9 67.49 38.74 18.98
N LEU A 10 67.88 37.46 19.00
CA LEU A 10 68.21 36.74 20.22
C LEU A 10 69.38 37.39 20.96
N LYS A 11 70.40 37.84 20.22
CA LYS A 11 71.58 38.53 20.78
C LYS A 11 71.22 39.87 21.42
N ASN A 12 70.26 40.59 20.85
CA ASN A 12 69.78 41.88 21.36
C ASN A 12 68.90 41.74 22.62
N ILE A 13 68.21 40.60 22.80
CA ILE A 13 67.39 40.34 24.00
C ILE A 13 68.14 39.58 25.09
N THR A 14 69.25 38.88 24.77
CA THR A 14 70.10 38.23 25.77
C THR A 14 70.74 39.28 26.68
N GLY A 15 70.17 39.45 27.87
CA GLY A 15 70.64 40.38 28.89
C GLY A 15 69.60 41.42 29.33
N SER A 16 68.47 41.53 28.63
CA SER A 16 67.32 42.37 29.01
C SER A 16 66.16 41.57 29.63
N PHE A 17 66.40 40.29 29.93
CA PHE A 17 65.43 39.47 30.65
C PHE A 17 65.38 39.94 32.11
N ASP A 18 64.20 40.35 32.52
CA ASP A 18 63.89 40.57 33.92
C ASP A 18 63.80 39.21 34.63
N PHE A 19 64.55 39.07 35.72
CA PHE A 19 64.59 37.87 36.55
C PHE A 19 63.91 38.10 37.91
N GLU A 20 63.31 39.26 38.13
CA GLU A 20 62.54 39.53 39.34
C GLU A 20 61.22 38.73 39.34
N GLU A 21 60.88 38.21 40.52
CA GLU A 21 59.63 37.51 40.72
C GLU A 21 58.49 38.55 40.84
N PRO A 22 57.36 38.37 40.13
CA PRO A 22 56.29 39.35 40.21
C PRO A 22 55.69 39.42 41.61
N ASP A 23 55.17 40.60 41.97
CA ASP A 23 54.50 40.82 43.25
C ASP A 23 53.46 39.75 43.57
N ASN A 24 53.40 39.36 44.85
CA ASN A 24 52.37 38.45 45.38
C ASN A 24 50.97 38.84 44.88
N GLY A 25 50.23 37.86 44.39
CA GLY A 25 48.91 38.08 43.81
C GLY A 25 48.88 38.33 42.29
N HIS A 26 50.05 38.38 41.62
CA HIS A 26 50.14 38.63 40.18
C HIS A 26 49.36 37.60 39.36
N GLU A 27 49.47 36.31 39.70
CA GLU A 27 48.76 35.22 39.02
C GLU A 27 47.23 35.42 39.09
N GLN A 28 46.69 35.76 40.26
CA GLN A 28 45.25 35.99 40.41
C GLN A 28 44.80 37.24 39.64
N ARG A 29 45.59 38.33 39.64
CA ARG A 29 45.30 39.53 38.85
C ARG A 29 45.36 39.25 37.34
N PHE A 30 46.32 38.43 36.90
CA PHE A 30 46.45 37.98 35.52
C PHE A 30 45.25 37.13 35.10
N LEU A 31 44.88 36.11 35.88
CA LEU A 31 43.72 35.25 35.63
C LEU A 31 42.41 36.06 35.65
N ALA A 32 42.26 37.01 36.56
CA ALA A 32 41.09 37.89 36.59
C ALA A 32 41.00 38.78 35.35
N LYS A 33 42.12 39.34 34.88
CA LYS A 33 42.17 40.16 33.66
C LYS A 33 41.95 39.32 32.39
N LEU A 34 42.48 38.10 32.35
CA LEU A 34 42.28 37.13 31.27
C LEU A 34 40.79 36.74 31.16
N ASN A 35 40.16 36.38 32.26
CA ASN A 35 38.73 36.03 32.31
C ASN A 35 37.81 37.24 32.06
N LYS A 36 38.27 38.47 32.33
CA LYS A 36 37.53 39.70 32.01
C LYS A 36 37.67 40.10 30.54
N ALA A 37 38.80 39.80 29.90
CA ALA A 37 39.06 40.08 28.49
C ALA A 37 38.46 39.01 27.56
N GLN A 38 38.50 37.74 27.97
CA GLN A 38 37.69 36.66 27.40
C GLN A 38 36.37 36.61 28.16
N GLY A 39 35.47 37.54 27.84
CA GLY A 39 34.09 37.49 28.32
C GLY A 39 33.59 36.06 28.22
N THR A 40 33.08 35.54 29.33
CA THR A 40 32.55 34.18 29.47
C THR A 40 31.44 33.94 28.46
N ALA A 41 31.78 33.60 27.22
CA ALA A 41 31.08 32.52 26.57
C ALA A 41 31.48 31.29 27.38
N SER A 42 30.69 30.97 28.41
CA SER A 42 30.54 29.56 28.74
C SER A 42 30.33 28.89 27.39
N ILE A 43 31.28 28.08 26.94
CA ILE A 43 30.95 27.05 25.97
C ILE A 43 29.99 26.18 26.76
N SER A 44 28.72 26.57 26.77
CA SER A 44 27.63 25.66 27.03
C SER A 44 27.98 24.49 26.14
N GLN A 45 28.40 23.39 26.75
CA GLN A 45 28.44 22.12 26.05
C GLN A 45 27.03 22.05 25.48
N LYS A 46 26.88 22.33 24.18
CA LYS A 46 25.58 22.16 23.53
C LYS A 46 25.31 20.71 23.79
N LYS A 47 24.42 20.45 24.74
CA LYS A 47 23.94 19.12 25.07
C LYS A 47 23.41 18.65 23.74
N THR A 48 24.20 17.84 23.03
CA THR A 48 23.82 17.34 21.73
C THR A 48 22.51 16.64 22.02
N PHE A 49 21.45 17.18 21.44
CA PHE A 49 20.12 16.75 21.75
C PHE A 49 19.99 15.37 21.08
N TRP A 50 20.30 14.31 21.85
CA TRP A 50 20.31 12.89 21.45
C TRP A 50 18.97 12.38 20.89
N TRP A 51 17.99 13.27 20.73
CA TRP A 51 16.68 12.99 20.16
C TRP A 51 16.63 13.26 18.65
N LYS A 52 17.57 14.04 18.09
CA LYS A 52 17.70 14.20 16.63
C LYS A 52 18.03 12.90 15.87
N PRO A 53 18.87 11.96 16.38
CA PRO A 53 19.01 10.65 15.73
C PRO A 53 17.80 9.74 15.94
N LEU A 54 16.92 10.00 16.92
CA LEU A 54 15.75 9.15 17.16
C LEU A 54 14.69 9.30 16.06
N SER A 55 14.46 10.51 15.55
CA SER A 55 13.53 10.73 14.44
C SER A 55 14.05 10.14 13.12
N ILE A 56 15.37 10.17 12.91
CA ILE A 56 16.03 9.57 11.74
C ILE A 56 16.01 8.03 11.84
N ALA A 57 16.27 7.46 13.01
CA ALA A 57 16.15 6.02 13.21
C ALA A 57 14.69 5.55 13.04
N ALA A 58 13.72 6.31 13.56
CA ALA A 58 12.31 6.00 13.39
C ALA A 58 11.86 6.05 11.92
N SER A 59 12.33 7.01 11.13
CA SER A 59 12.01 7.07 9.70
C SER A 59 12.66 5.93 8.91
N ILE A 60 13.87 5.52 9.27
CA ILE A 60 14.54 4.37 8.67
C ILE A 60 13.80 3.07 9.03
N VAL A 61 13.41 2.88 10.29
CA VAL A 61 12.63 1.72 10.73
C VAL A 61 11.25 1.69 10.07
N LEU A 62 10.57 2.83 9.92
CA LEU A 62 9.32 2.93 9.16
C LEU A 62 9.54 2.59 7.69
N ALA A 63 10.59 3.11 7.06
CA ALA A 63 10.89 2.83 5.66
C ALA A 63 11.20 1.33 5.46
N PHE A 64 11.98 0.71 6.34
CA PHE A 64 12.23 -0.73 6.32
C PHE A 64 10.98 -1.55 6.65
N GLY A 65 10.13 -1.09 7.57
CA GLY A 65 8.88 -1.76 7.91
C GLY A 65 7.88 -1.72 6.75
N ILE A 66 7.76 -0.58 6.08
CA ILE A 66 6.95 -0.42 4.86
C ILE A 66 7.55 -1.26 3.72
N PHE A 67 8.86 -1.18 3.49
CA PHE A 67 9.55 -1.95 2.47
C PHE A 67 9.41 -3.46 2.69
N TYR A 68 9.57 -3.93 3.92
CA TYR A 68 9.35 -5.33 4.28
C TYR A 68 7.88 -5.73 4.11
N GLY A 69 6.94 -4.86 4.50
CA GLY A 69 5.50 -5.10 4.34
C GLY A 69 5.05 -5.21 2.88
N ILE A 70 5.59 -4.39 1.98
CA ILE A 70 5.24 -4.42 0.54
C ILE A 70 5.89 -5.63 -0.16
N ASN A 71 7.08 -6.06 0.26
CA ASN A 71 7.77 -7.18 -0.38
C ASN A 71 7.32 -8.56 0.12
N ASN A 72 6.60 -8.63 1.25
CA ASN A 72 6.11 -9.88 1.83
C ASN A 72 4.65 -10.22 1.51
N THR A 73 3.99 -9.47 0.64
CA THR A 73 2.67 -9.85 0.15
C THR A 73 2.80 -10.96 -0.89
N GLU A 74 2.37 -12.16 -0.52
CA GLU A 74 2.08 -13.23 -1.48
C GLU A 74 1.08 -12.70 -2.53
N PRO A 75 1.31 -12.96 -3.83
CA PRO A 75 0.41 -12.51 -4.87
C PRO A 75 -0.98 -13.09 -4.67
N SER A 76 -2.00 -12.26 -4.90
CA SER A 76 -3.39 -12.70 -4.77
C SER A 76 -3.72 -13.83 -5.75
N VAL A 77 -4.83 -14.54 -5.50
CA VAL A 77 -5.32 -15.57 -6.41
C VAL A 77 -5.54 -14.97 -7.81
N ASP A 78 -6.20 -13.81 -7.90
CA ASP A 78 -6.42 -13.10 -9.16
C ASP A 78 -5.09 -12.73 -9.87
N GLU A 79 -4.09 -12.23 -9.14
CA GLU A 79 -2.78 -11.87 -9.71
C GLU A 79 -2.04 -13.10 -10.25
N ARG A 80 -2.14 -14.23 -9.56
CA ARG A 80 -1.57 -15.50 -10.01
C ARG A 80 -2.28 -16.04 -11.25
N VAL A 81 -3.61 -15.93 -11.30
CA VAL A 81 -4.40 -16.31 -12.48
C VAL A 81 -4.07 -15.40 -13.66
N ALA A 82 -3.97 -14.09 -13.46
CA ALA A 82 -3.61 -13.11 -14.49
C ALA A 82 -2.23 -13.38 -15.11
N LYS A 83 -1.28 -13.87 -14.30
CA LYS A 83 0.04 -14.29 -14.78
C LYS A 83 -0.01 -15.55 -15.67
N ILE A 84 -0.98 -16.43 -15.45
CA ILE A 84 -1.16 -17.67 -16.24
C ILE A 84 -1.98 -17.38 -17.51
N SER A 85 -3.05 -16.60 -17.39
CA SER A 85 -3.89 -16.15 -18.51
C SER A 85 -4.42 -14.74 -18.26
N PRO A 86 -3.82 -13.74 -18.91
CA PRO A 86 -4.35 -12.38 -18.93
C PRO A 86 -5.77 -12.31 -19.49
N GLU A 87 -6.11 -13.18 -20.46
CA GLU A 87 -7.41 -13.19 -21.13
C GLU A 87 -8.53 -13.59 -20.18
N VAL A 88 -8.33 -14.63 -19.36
CA VAL A 88 -9.33 -15.05 -18.37
C VAL A 88 -9.48 -14.02 -17.24
N SER A 89 -8.38 -13.38 -16.82
CA SER A 89 -8.45 -12.28 -15.86
C SER A 89 -9.21 -11.06 -16.41
N ASN A 90 -8.97 -10.68 -17.67
CA ASN A 90 -9.74 -9.62 -18.33
C ASN A 90 -11.22 -10.00 -18.47
N ALA A 91 -11.50 -11.24 -18.88
CA ALA A 91 -12.85 -11.77 -18.99
C ALA A 91 -13.58 -11.74 -17.63
N GLN A 92 -12.92 -12.09 -16.54
CA GLN A 92 -13.48 -12.04 -15.19
C GLN A 92 -13.95 -10.62 -14.83
N PHE A 93 -13.14 -9.59 -15.10
CA PHE A 93 -13.55 -8.20 -14.84
C PHE A 93 -14.79 -7.79 -15.66
N HIS A 94 -14.78 -8.08 -16.97
CA HIS A 94 -15.89 -7.74 -17.86
C HIS A 94 -17.16 -8.52 -17.53
N PHE A 95 -17.09 -9.85 -17.38
CA PHE A 95 -18.25 -10.71 -17.15
C PHE A 95 -18.79 -10.58 -15.73
N ALA A 96 -17.96 -10.36 -14.71
CA ALA A 96 -18.45 -10.14 -13.34
C ALA A 96 -19.37 -8.92 -13.27
N SER A 97 -18.99 -7.83 -13.95
CA SER A 97 -19.81 -6.62 -14.01
C SER A 97 -21.17 -6.87 -14.69
N LEU A 98 -21.15 -7.58 -15.84
CA LEU A 98 -22.37 -7.92 -16.59
C LEU A 98 -23.29 -8.87 -15.81
N ILE A 99 -22.73 -9.89 -15.16
CA ILE A 99 -23.49 -10.83 -14.33
C ILE A 99 -24.11 -10.08 -13.15
N GLN A 100 -23.36 -9.21 -12.49
CA GLN A 100 -23.88 -8.44 -11.37
C GLN A 100 -25.04 -7.53 -11.78
N GLU A 101 -24.95 -6.89 -12.95
CA GLU A 101 -26.04 -6.07 -13.48
C GLU A 101 -27.29 -6.91 -13.76
N GLN A 102 -27.14 -8.05 -14.42
CA GLN A 102 -28.25 -8.95 -14.74
C GLN A 102 -28.86 -9.62 -13.48
N VAL A 103 -28.06 -9.94 -12.47
CA VAL A 103 -28.55 -10.43 -11.17
C VAL A 103 -29.44 -9.38 -10.51
N LYS A 104 -29.02 -8.10 -10.51
CA LYS A 104 -29.86 -7.01 -9.98
C LYS A 104 -31.16 -6.85 -10.76
N ALA A 105 -31.11 -6.98 -12.08
CA ALA A 105 -32.30 -6.97 -12.92
C ALA A 105 -33.25 -8.12 -12.54
N LEU A 106 -32.71 -9.33 -12.38
CA LEU A 106 -33.48 -10.51 -11.98
C LEU A 106 -34.11 -10.37 -10.59
N GLU A 107 -33.38 -9.82 -9.61
CA GLU A 107 -33.90 -9.57 -8.26
C GLU A 107 -35.04 -8.54 -8.27
N ALA A 108 -34.93 -7.49 -9.09
CA ALA A 108 -35.97 -6.48 -9.25
C ALA A 108 -37.26 -7.03 -9.88
N GLU A 109 -37.17 -8.17 -10.57
CA GLU A 109 -38.27 -8.85 -11.23
C GLU A 109 -39.02 -9.84 -10.31
N SER A 110 -38.65 -9.92 -9.03
CA SER A 110 -39.27 -10.80 -8.04
C SER A 110 -40.69 -10.33 -7.65
N SER A 111 -41.70 -11.10 -8.05
CA SER A 111 -43.12 -10.96 -7.69
C SER A 111 -43.68 -12.31 -7.21
N PRO A 112 -44.89 -12.39 -6.61
CA PRO A 112 -45.48 -13.67 -6.19
C PRO A 112 -45.51 -14.75 -7.29
N GLU A 113 -45.68 -14.34 -8.54
CA GLU A 113 -45.75 -15.21 -9.71
C GLU A 113 -44.37 -15.67 -10.21
N THR A 114 -43.32 -14.87 -9.99
CA THR A 114 -41.95 -15.13 -10.47
C THR A 114 -41.00 -15.57 -9.35
N GLN A 115 -41.43 -15.49 -8.08
CA GLN A 115 -40.58 -15.72 -6.91
C GLN A 115 -39.87 -17.07 -6.95
N LYS A 116 -40.56 -18.13 -7.38
CA LYS A 116 -39.99 -19.47 -7.46
C LYS A 116 -38.86 -19.54 -8.49
N ILE A 117 -39.10 -19.06 -9.71
CA ILE A 117 -38.09 -19.12 -10.77
C ILE A 117 -36.89 -18.22 -10.44
N VAL A 118 -37.12 -17.06 -9.84
CA VAL A 118 -36.04 -16.17 -9.35
C VAL A 118 -35.19 -16.90 -8.30
N ALA A 119 -35.82 -17.49 -7.27
CA ALA A 119 -35.10 -18.22 -6.22
C ALA A 119 -34.30 -19.42 -6.77
N ASP A 120 -34.92 -20.25 -7.60
CA ASP A 120 -34.27 -21.41 -8.22
C ASP A 120 -33.06 -20.98 -9.09
N THR A 121 -33.16 -19.82 -9.75
CA THR A 121 -32.08 -19.25 -10.57
C THR A 121 -30.92 -18.75 -9.71
N MET A 122 -31.21 -18.15 -8.54
CA MET A 122 -30.17 -17.72 -7.60
C MET A 122 -29.38 -18.89 -7.04
N ASP A 123 -30.05 -20.00 -6.73
CA ASP A 123 -29.37 -21.21 -6.29
C ASP A 123 -28.48 -21.82 -7.39
N GLN A 124 -28.93 -21.81 -8.64
CA GLN A 124 -28.14 -22.25 -9.79
C GLN A 124 -26.91 -21.36 -10.03
N LEU A 125 -27.07 -20.04 -9.97
CA LEU A 125 -25.95 -19.10 -10.12
C LEU A 125 -24.90 -19.30 -9.02
N LYS A 126 -25.34 -19.55 -7.79
CA LYS A 126 -24.44 -19.89 -6.67
C LYS A 126 -23.66 -21.18 -6.92
N SER A 127 -24.30 -22.21 -7.48
CA SER A 127 -23.61 -23.44 -7.87
C SER A 127 -22.55 -23.18 -8.95
N LEU A 128 -22.89 -22.40 -9.98
CA LEU A 128 -21.96 -22.02 -11.04
C LEU A 128 -20.79 -21.20 -10.50
N GLU A 129 -21.02 -20.35 -9.50
CA GLU A 129 -19.97 -19.62 -8.78
C GLU A 129 -19.02 -20.53 -8.02
N MET A 130 -19.55 -21.50 -7.30
CA MET A 130 -18.74 -22.51 -6.61
C MET A 130 -17.87 -23.31 -7.59
N ASP A 131 -18.38 -23.64 -8.77
CA ASP A 131 -17.61 -24.37 -9.78
C ASP A 131 -16.50 -23.54 -10.39
N TYR A 132 -16.70 -22.24 -10.61
CA TYR A 132 -15.63 -21.34 -11.04
C TYR A 132 -14.49 -21.26 -10.03
N ASN A 133 -14.82 -21.12 -8.73
CA ASN A 133 -13.82 -21.06 -7.67
C ASN A 133 -13.01 -22.36 -7.58
N LYS A 134 -13.61 -23.52 -7.90
CA LYS A 134 -12.87 -24.79 -8.02
C LYS A 134 -11.92 -24.77 -9.20
N LEU A 135 -12.37 -24.33 -10.38
CA LEU A 135 -11.56 -24.23 -11.60
C LEU A 135 -10.35 -23.31 -11.39
N GLU A 136 -10.54 -22.18 -10.72
CA GLU A 136 -9.45 -21.29 -10.31
C GLU A 136 -8.41 -22.01 -9.43
N GLY A 137 -8.88 -22.75 -8.42
CA GLY A 137 -8.00 -23.57 -7.59
C GLY A 137 -7.25 -24.66 -8.37
N GLU A 138 -7.88 -25.28 -9.37
CA GLU A 138 -7.24 -26.27 -10.25
C GLU A 138 -6.21 -25.63 -11.19
N LEU A 139 -6.49 -24.44 -11.71
CA LEU A 139 -5.57 -23.69 -12.56
C LEU A 139 -4.29 -23.36 -11.78
N LEU A 140 -4.44 -22.91 -10.53
CA LEU A 140 -3.34 -22.59 -9.65
C LEU A 140 -2.49 -23.80 -9.22
N LYS A 141 -3.06 -25.02 -9.27
CA LYS A 141 -2.35 -26.28 -9.01
C LYS A 141 -1.54 -26.79 -10.22
N GLY A 142 -1.61 -26.09 -11.36
CA GLY A 142 -0.87 -26.47 -12.56
C GLY A 142 -1.51 -27.64 -13.33
N GLY A 143 -2.84 -27.79 -13.26
CA GLY A 143 -3.57 -28.72 -14.14
C GLY A 143 -3.47 -28.33 -15.62
N ASN A 144 -4.24 -28.99 -16.49
CA ASN A 144 -4.27 -28.62 -17.92
C ASN A 144 -4.85 -27.21 -18.11
N SER A 145 -3.99 -26.19 -18.07
CA SER A 145 -4.41 -24.79 -18.04
C SER A 145 -5.34 -24.44 -19.19
N LYS A 146 -5.07 -24.93 -20.41
CA LYS A 146 -5.93 -24.64 -21.56
C LYS A 146 -7.37 -25.17 -21.37
N LEU A 147 -7.51 -26.39 -20.87
CA LEU A 147 -8.82 -26.99 -20.62
C LEU A 147 -9.54 -26.27 -19.48
N ILE A 148 -8.82 -25.95 -18.40
CA ILE A 148 -9.38 -25.27 -17.23
C ILE A 148 -9.83 -23.85 -17.60
N LEU A 149 -9.00 -23.09 -18.32
CA LEU A 149 -9.35 -21.75 -18.81
C LEU A 149 -10.58 -21.79 -19.72
N SER A 150 -10.68 -22.79 -20.60
CA SER A 150 -11.88 -22.99 -21.41
C SER A 150 -13.12 -23.24 -20.55
N ALA A 151 -13.01 -24.07 -19.51
CA ALA A 151 -14.12 -24.33 -18.59
C ALA A 151 -14.52 -23.08 -17.78
N MET A 152 -13.56 -22.23 -17.39
CA MET A 152 -13.82 -20.96 -16.72
C MET A 152 -14.61 -20.00 -17.63
N ILE A 153 -14.22 -19.89 -18.89
CA ILE A 153 -14.95 -19.07 -19.88
C ILE A 153 -16.36 -19.63 -20.09
N THR A 154 -16.49 -20.95 -20.26
CA THR A 154 -17.81 -21.59 -20.40
C THR A 154 -18.70 -21.35 -19.20
N ASN A 155 -18.15 -21.38 -17.98
CA ASN A 155 -18.91 -21.09 -16.77
C ASN A 155 -19.50 -19.67 -16.77
N PHE A 156 -18.73 -18.65 -17.20
CA PHE A 156 -19.27 -17.29 -17.37
C PHE A 156 -20.39 -17.24 -18.41
N GLN A 157 -20.19 -17.88 -19.56
CA GLN A 157 -21.21 -17.95 -20.61
C GLN A 157 -22.50 -18.59 -20.10
N THR A 158 -22.39 -19.72 -19.38
CA THR A 158 -23.55 -20.42 -18.81
C THR A 158 -24.32 -19.56 -17.81
N ARG A 159 -23.65 -18.75 -16.99
CA ARG A 159 -24.35 -17.82 -16.07
C ARG A 159 -25.10 -16.74 -16.83
N ILE A 160 -24.50 -16.19 -17.88
CA ILE A 160 -25.10 -15.15 -18.72
C ILE A 160 -26.31 -15.70 -19.47
N ASP A 161 -26.18 -16.88 -20.07
CA ASP A 161 -27.27 -17.55 -20.80
C ASP A 161 -28.45 -17.86 -19.85
N LEU A 162 -28.16 -18.41 -18.67
CA LEU A 162 -29.17 -18.66 -17.64
C LEU A 162 -29.93 -17.38 -17.23
N LEU A 163 -29.20 -16.29 -16.98
CA LEU A 163 -29.80 -15.01 -16.60
C LEU A 163 -30.70 -14.47 -17.70
N ASN A 164 -30.23 -14.47 -18.96
CA ASN A 164 -31.01 -14.03 -20.10
C ASN A 164 -32.28 -14.87 -20.30
N ASP A 165 -32.16 -16.20 -20.26
CA ASP A 165 -33.29 -17.11 -20.45
C ASP A 165 -34.37 -16.89 -19.39
N VAL A 166 -33.96 -16.73 -18.12
CA VAL A 166 -34.90 -16.53 -17.01
C VAL A 166 -35.56 -15.16 -17.08
N LEU A 167 -34.82 -14.10 -17.43
CA LEU A 167 -35.40 -12.76 -17.63
C LEU A 167 -36.45 -12.77 -18.74
N ASN A 168 -36.17 -13.42 -19.87
CA ASN A 168 -37.13 -13.60 -20.97
C ASN A 168 -38.36 -14.40 -20.54
N GLN A 169 -38.17 -15.44 -19.73
CA GLN A 169 -39.27 -16.24 -19.19
C GLN A 169 -40.15 -15.42 -18.25
N ILE A 170 -39.56 -14.56 -17.41
CA ILE A 170 -40.30 -13.66 -16.54
C ILE A 170 -41.10 -12.63 -17.36
N GLU A 171 -40.51 -12.04 -18.40
CA GLU A 171 -41.22 -11.12 -19.29
C GLU A 171 -42.44 -11.80 -19.93
N THR A 172 -42.28 -13.07 -20.35
CA THR A 172 -43.39 -13.87 -20.88
C THR A 172 -44.50 -14.07 -19.85
N ILE A 173 -44.15 -14.39 -18.60
CA ILE A 173 -45.12 -14.55 -17.50
C ILE A 173 -45.90 -13.25 -17.26
N LYS A 174 -45.20 -12.11 -17.22
CA LYS A 174 -45.81 -10.79 -17.03
C LYS A 174 -46.79 -10.44 -18.16
N ASN A 175 -46.40 -10.68 -19.41
CA ASN A 175 -47.22 -10.39 -20.58
C ASN A 175 -48.51 -11.24 -20.61
N LEU A 176 -48.42 -12.53 -20.24
CA LEU A 176 -49.59 -13.40 -20.15
C LEU A 176 -50.59 -12.94 -19.07
N LYS A 177 -50.11 -12.41 -17.94
CA LYS A 177 -50.96 -11.85 -16.88
C LYS A 177 -51.72 -10.61 -17.37
N ASN A 178 -51.03 -9.66 -18.00
CA ASN A 178 -51.66 -8.44 -18.51
C ASN A 178 -52.81 -8.75 -19.49
N TYR A 179 -52.62 -9.73 -20.37
CA TYR A 179 -53.68 -10.18 -21.29
C TYR A 179 -54.90 -10.76 -20.57
N ASN A 180 -54.69 -11.49 -19.46
CA ASN A 180 -55.78 -12.03 -18.67
C ASN A 180 -56.47 -10.96 -17.81
N ASP A 181 -55.77 -9.94 -17.33
CA ASP A 181 -56.39 -8.89 -16.52
C ASP A 181 -57.25 -7.94 -17.37
N GLU A 182 -56.87 -7.65 -18.63
CA GLU A 182 -57.64 -6.78 -19.55
C GLU A 182 -58.95 -7.42 -20.04
N ASN A 183 -58.98 -8.74 -20.24
CA ASN A 183 -60.15 -9.47 -20.76
C ASN A 183 -61.23 -9.76 -19.70
N PHE A 184 -60.99 -9.48 -18.41
CA PHE A 184 -61.91 -9.76 -17.32
C PHE A 184 -62.65 -8.53 -16.77
N THR A 185 -62.51 -7.37 -17.40
CA THR A 185 -63.37 -6.20 -17.12
C THR A 185 -64.71 -6.36 -17.84
N ILE A 186 -65.71 -6.97 -17.18
CA ILE A 186 -67.14 -6.96 -17.55
C ILE A 186 -67.93 -6.20 -16.51
#